data_AF-A0A7H5ETT5-F1
#
_entry.id   AF-A0A7H5ETT5-F1
#
_cell.length_a   1.000
_cell.length_b   1.000
_cell.length_c   1.000
_cell.angle_alpha   90.00
_cell.angle_beta   90.00
_cell.angle_gamma   90.00
#
_symmetry.space_group_name_H-M   'P 1'
#
loop_
_entity.id
_entity.type
_entity.pdbx_description
1 polymer ?
#
loop_
_entity_poly.entity_id
_entity_poly.type
_entity_poly.pdbx_seq_one_letter_code
_entity_poly.pdbx_strand_id
1 'polypeptide(L)'
;MRRTGTRLLSLFFLASFLIITGCGEPPQGDASSDDQLVMARFMDSTTVAKVTELKARFDQGLQDYGGQERALSYLYQQHALRLRGHFLEEEPFHSLYPFDGRFQLGDHASLIREIPFFSDACGFRDANGKEVNYYCPAMNPEYFAYLESLGTTNEIIQNFANDYQQYKTISPAVRQQMLLSAPDVFNFASEDEQLFYALMHTWVNEEMQARLSLTRNQNPPAAPASGGETGGTQQ
;
A
#
# COMPACT_ATOMS: atom_id res chain seq x y z
N MET A 1 39.41 35.55 -68.94
CA MET A 1 39.21 36.46 -67.79
C MET A 1 38.61 35.64 -66.65
N ARG A 2 39.42 35.02 -65.78
CA ARG A 2 39.79 35.45 -64.42
C ARG A 2 38.65 36.03 -63.56
N ARG A 3 38.17 35.22 -62.60
CA ARG A 3 37.95 35.47 -61.15
C ARG A 3 37.11 34.31 -60.58
N THR A 4 37.68 33.21 -60.09
CA THR A 4 38.06 32.94 -58.68
C THR A 4 37.23 33.67 -57.64
N GLY A 5 36.39 32.91 -56.94
CA GLY A 5 35.59 33.33 -55.79
C GLY A 5 35.28 32.13 -54.90
N THR A 6 36.30 31.74 -54.13
CA THR A 6 36.33 30.70 -53.10
C THR A 6 35.23 30.95 -52.06
N ARG A 7 34.34 29.98 -51.80
CA ARG A 7 33.53 29.96 -50.58
C ARG A 7 34.01 28.80 -49.71
N LEU A 8 34.57 29.19 -48.56
CA LEU A 8 35.01 28.30 -47.49
C LEU A 8 33.83 27.46 -46.99
N LEU A 9 34.04 26.15 -46.89
CA LEU A 9 33.29 25.28 -45.98
C LEU A 9 33.71 25.62 -44.54
N SER A 10 32.78 26.11 -43.74
CA SER A 10 32.91 26.15 -42.28
C SER A 10 32.29 24.88 -41.69
N LEU A 11 33.13 23.87 -41.50
CA LEU A 11 32.85 22.70 -40.66
C LEU A 11 33.55 22.92 -39.32
N PHE A 12 32.80 23.36 -38.30
CA PHE A 12 33.22 23.32 -36.91
C PHE A 12 32.02 22.96 -36.04
N PHE A 13 31.84 21.67 -35.81
CA PHE A 13 31.11 21.14 -34.67
C PHE A 13 32.09 20.26 -33.89
N LEU A 14 32.64 20.83 -32.82
CA LEU A 14 33.32 20.10 -31.76
C LEU A 14 32.94 20.79 -30.44
N ALA A 15 31.79 20.38 -29.91
CA ALA A 15 31.40 20.66 -28.55
C ALA A 15 32.01 19.56 -27.67
N SER A 16 33.09 19.88 -26.98
CA SER A 16 33.65 19.07 -25.92
C SER A 16 34.40 20.00 -24.98
N PHE A 17 33.87 20.16 -23.77
CA PHE A 17 34.56 20.26 -22.47
C PHE A 17 33.47 20.66 -21.46
N LEU A 18 32.77 19.65 -20.96
CA LEU A 18 32.93 19.14 -19.59
C LEU A 18 32.76 20.24 -18.54
N ILE A 19 31.51 20.33 -18.10
CA ILE A 19 31.07 21.05 -16.92
C ILE A 19 31.67 20.32 -15.70
N ILE A 20 32.50 21.06 -14.97
CA ILE A 20 32.72 21.04 -13.52
C ILE A 20 32.12 19.81 -12.79
N THR A 21 32.90 18.74 -12.62
CA THR A 21 32.68 17.80 -11.52
C THR A 21 33.43 18.30 -10.30
N GLY A 22 32.89 19.34 -9.67
CA GLY A 22 33.09 19.51 -8.25
C GLY A 22 32.23 18.46 -7.56
N CYS A 23 32.86 17.39 -7.04
CA CYS A 23 32.25 16.60 -5.98
C CYS A 23 32.16 17.50 -4.74
N GLY A 24 31.15 18.36 -4.72
CA GLY A 24 30.65 18.90 -3.47
C GLY A 24 29.99 17.73 -2.75
N GLU A 25 30.53 17.37 -1.59
CA GLU A 25 29.79 16.58 -0.63
C GLU A 25 28.40 17.22 -0.48
N PRO A 26 27.30 16.44 -0.47
CA PRO A 26 26.01 17.00 -0.13
C PRO A 26 26.16 17.70 1.22
N PRO A 27 25.62 18.92 1.39
CA PRO A 27 25.65 19.56 2.68
C PRO A 27 25.08 18.57 3.70
N GLN A 28 25.91 18.18 4.68
CA GLN A 28 25.45 17.63 5.92
C GLN A 28 24.66 18.74 6.60
N GLY A 29 23.40 18.88 6.17
CA GLY A 29 22.41 19.59 6.95
C GLY A 29 22.24 18.78 8.22
N ASP A 30 22.53 19.43 9.35
CA ASP A 30 22.13 18.95 10.66
C ASP A 30 20.70 18.41 10.56
N ALA A 31 20.50 17.15 10.95
CA ALA A 31 19.19 16.54 11.08
C ALA A 31 18.41 17.36 12.13
N SER A 32 17.72 18.38 11.64
CA SER A 32 16.74 19.18 12.36
C SER A 32 15.70 18.23 12.94
N SER A 33 15.16 18.59 14.09
CA SER A 33 14.15 17.88 14.88
C SER A 33 12.78 17.67 14.19
N ASP A 34 12.74 17.61 12.85
CA ASP A 34 11.53 17.57 12.02
C ASP A 34 11.22 16.19 11.41
N ASP A 35 12.06 15.17 11.62
CA ASP A 35 11.85 13.79 11.14
C ASP A 35 10.83 12.99 12.00
N GLN A 36 9.92 13.67 12.70
CA GLN A 36 8.84 13.00 13.42
C GLN A 36 7.62 12.85 12.52
N LEU A 37 7.11 11.61 12.41
CA LEU A 37 5.82 11.30 11.79
C LEU A 37 4.77 12.33 12.19
N VAL A 38 4.03 12.86 11.22
CA VAL A 38 2.90 13.77 11.46
C VAL A 38 1.91 13.13 12.44
N MET A 39 1.74 11.81 12.41
CA MET A 39 0.94 11.05 13.39
C MET A 39 1.29 11.35 14.85
N ALA A 40 2.57 11.61 15.17
CA ALA A 40 3.03 11.90 16.54
C ALA A 40 2.49 13.23 17.10
N ARG A 41 1.90 14.09 16.27
CA ARG A 41 1.21 15.31 16.70
C ARG A 41 -0.19 15.04 17.26
N PHE A 42 -0.77 13.89 16.93
CA PHE A 42 -2.17 13.56 17.23
C PHE A 42 -2.32 12.39 18.19
N MET A 43 -1.35 11.48 18.20
CA MET A 43 -1.42 10.24 18.98
C MET A 43 -0.28 10.10 19.97
N ASP A 44 -0.54 9.36 21.05
CA ASP A 44 0.47 9.06 22.05
C ASP A 44 1.61 8.20 21.48
N SER A 45 2.79 8.29 22.08
CA SER A 45 3.99 7.60 21.62
C SER A 45 3.86 6.08 21.59
N THR A 46 3.00 5.48 22.43
CA THR A 46 2.77 4.03 22.45
C THR A 46 1.94 3.63 21.23
N THR A 47 0.89 4.39 20.91
CA THR A 47 0.12 4.20 19.68
C THR A 47 1.01 4.35 18.45
N VAL A 48 1.81 5.42 18.37
CA VAL A 48 2.76 5.63 17.26
C VAL A 48 3.71 4.45 17.12
N ALA A 49 4.34 4.00 18.21
CA ALA A 49 5.26 2.86 18.18
C ALA A 49 4.62 1.57 17.64
N LYS A 50 3.38 1.26 18.04
CA LYS A 50 2.64 0.07 17.57
C LYS A 50 2.29 0.18 16.09
N VAL A 51 1.89 1.36 15.63
CA VAL A 51 1.55 1.60 14.24
C VAL A 51 2.81 1.50 13.36
N THR A 52 3.95 2.03 13.82
CA THR A 52 5.24 1.85 13.17
C THR A 52 5.66 0.37 13.15
N GLU A 53 5.40 -0.41 14.22
CA GLU A 53 5.63 -1.86 14.21
C GLU A 53 4.78 -2.57 13.14
N LEU A 54 3.50 -2.20 13.00
CA LEU A 54 2.65 -2.73 11.93
C LEU A 54 3.20 -2.36 10.55
N LYS A 55 3.62 -1.11 10.35
CA LYS A 55 4.22 -0.66 9.08
C LYS A 55 5.48 -1.44 8.75
N ALA A 56 6.37 -1.68 9.72
CA ALA A 56 7.61 -2.41 9.52
C ALA A 56 7.37 -3.84 8.98
N ARG A 57 6.23 -4.47 9.33
CA ARG A 57 5.85 -5.78 8.80
C ARG A 57 5.45 -5.70 7.33
N PHE A 58 4.72 -4.66 6.94
CA PHE A 58 4.40 -4.40 5.54
C PHE A 58 5.67 -4.06 4.73
N ASP A 59 6.55 -3.24 5.29
CA ASP A 59 7.86 -2.88 4.70
C ASP A 59 8.70 -4.13 4.44
N GLN A 60 8.76 -5.07 5.40
CA GLN A 60 9.46 -6.34 5.24
C GLN A 60 8.90 -7.15 4.06
N GLY A 61 7.57 -7.22 3.91
CA GLY A 61 6.94 -7.89 2.78
C GLY A 61 7.35 -7.30 1.43
N LEU A 62 7.37 -5.96 1.33
CA LEU A 62 7.86 -5.27 0.13
C LEU A 62 9.34 -5.58 -0.17
N GLN A 63 10.18 -5.64 0.86
CA GLN A 63 11.60 -5.91 0.72
C GLN A 63 11.90 -7.37 0.36
N ASP A 64 11.13 -8.32 0.89
CA ASP A 64 11.22 -9.75 0.54
C ASP A 64 10.92 -9.98 -0.94
N TYR A 65 9.98 -9.22 -1.50
CA TYR A 65 9.63 -9.30 -2.92
C TYR A 65 10.58 -8.48 -3.81
N GLY A 66 10.84 -7.22 -3.46
CA GLY A 66 11.52 -6.25 -4.31
C GLY A 66 13.03 -6.12 -4.11
N GLY A 67 13.57 -6.79 -3.09
CA GLY A 67 15.00 -6.81 -2.73
C GLY A 67 15.36 -5.84 -1.60
N GLN A 68 16.11 -6.36 -0.63
CA GLN A 68 16.52 -5.67 0.61
C GLN A 68 17.38 -4.41 0.40
N GLU A 69 18.10 -4.32 -0.72
CA GLU A 69 19.01 -3.20 -1.00
C GLU A 69 18.31 -1.97 -1.59
N ARG A 70 17.00 -2.07 -1.90
CA ARG A 70 16.23 -0.98 -2.50
C ARG A 70 15.66 -0.05 -1.42
N ALA A 71 15.64 1.25 -1.70
CA ALA A 71 14.95 2.22 -0.84
C ALA A 71 13.44 1.91 -0.75
N LEU A 72 12.84 2.04 0.44
CA LEU A 72 11.41 1.78 0.63
C LEU A 72 10.55 2.63 -0.28
N SER A 73 10.88 3.91 -0.47
CA SER A 73 10.15 4.80 -1.38
C SER A 73 10.02 4.24 -2.80
N TYR A 74 11.10 3.64 -3.31
CA TYR A 74 11.10 2.94 -4.60
C TYR A 74 10.21 1.68 -4.55
N LEU A 75 10.31 0.88 -3.50
CA LEU A 75 9.53 -0.36 -3.35
C LEU A 75 8.02 -0.10 -3.30
N TYR A 76 7.58 0.89 -2.53
CA TYR A 76 6.18 1.32 -2.49
C TYR A 76 5.68 1.81 -3.86
N GLN A 77 6.48 2.62 -4.56
CA GLN A 77 6.12 3.10 -5.90
C GLN A 77 6.00 1.95 -6.90
N GLN A 78 6.95 1.01 -6.90
CA GLN A 78 6.90 -0.16 -7.78
C GLN A 78 5.70 -1.07 -7.45
N HIS A 79 5.38 -1.23 -6.17
CA HIS A 79 4.19 -1.96 -5.74
C HIS A 79 2.91 -1.31 -6.30
N ALA A 80 2.76 0.02 -6.14
CA ALA A 80 1.61 0.75 -6.69
C ALA A 80 1.53 0.65 -8.23
N LEU A 81 2.67 0.75 -8.93
CA LEU A 81 2.73 0.63 -10.40
C LEU A 81 2.31 -0.76 -10.87
N ARG A 82 2.73 -1.81 -10.17
CA ARG A 82 2.35 -3.18 -10.50
C ARG A 82 0.85 -3.41 -10.30
N LEU A 83 0.31 -2.96 -9.17
CA LEU A 83 -1.13 -3.05 -8.92
C LEU A 83 -1.95 -2.35 -9.99
N ARG A 84 -1.50 -1.16 -10.43
CA ARG A 84 -2.11 -0.46 -11.56
C ARG A 84 -2.06 -1.28 -12.84
N GLY A 85 -0.90 -1.86 -13.16
CA GLY A 85 -0.71 -2.72 -14.34
C GLY A 85 -1.71 -3.87 -14.35
N HIS A 86 -1.79 -4.62 -13.25
CA HIS A 86 -2.72 -5.74 -13.13
C HIS A 86 -4.19 -5.31 -13.22
N PHE A 87 -4.57 -4.18 -12.61
CA PHE A 87 -5.94 -3.65 -12.75
C PHE A 87 -6.30 -3.33 -14.20
N LEU A 88 -5.36 -2.75 -14.96
CA LEU A 88 -5.56 -2.42 -16.37
C LEU A 88 -5.54 -3.65 -17.29
N GLU A 89 -4.91 -4.75 -16.86
CA GLU A 89 -4.92 -6.05 -17.54
C GLU A 89 -6.22 -6.86 -17.27
N GLU A 90 -7.24 -6.22 -16.69
CA GLU A 90 -8.56 -6.79 -16.36
C GLU A 90 -8.52 -7.97 -15.37
N GLU A 91 -7.47 -8.08 -14.56
CA GLU A 91 -7.47 -9.02 -13.45
C GLU A 91 -8.59 -8.64 -12.45
N PRO A 92 -9.35 -9.62 -11.93
CA PRO A 92 -10.42 -9.33 -10.98
C PRO A 92 -9.88 -8.55 -9.78
N PHE A 93 -10.62 -7.55 -9.29
CA PHE A 93 -10.20 -6.70 -8.17
C PHE A 93 -9.75 -7.50 -6.93
N HIS A 94 -10.39 -8.63 -6.66
CA HIS A 94 -10.03 -9.52 -5.57
C HIS A 94 -8.69 -10.26 -5.80
N SER A 95 -8.19 -10.36 -7.02
CA SER A 95 -6.85 -10.91 -7.29
C SER A 95 -5.74 -9.87 -7.08
N LEU A 96 -6.07 -8.57 -7.06
CA LEU A 96 -5.11 -7.47 -6.97
C LEU A 96 -4.65 -7.20 -5.54
N TYR A 97 -5.56 -7.30 -4.58
CA TYR A 97 -5.31 -6.97 -3.18
C TYR A 97 -4.84 -8.14 -2.30
N PRO A 98 -4.12 -9.11 -2.89
CA PRO A 98 -2.93 -9.61 -2.20
C PRO A 98 -1.79 -9.95 -3.19
N PHE A 99 -1.05 -8.94 -3.67
CA PHE A 99 0.18 -9.15 -4.45
C PHE A 99 1.48 -9.03 -3.62
N ASP A 100 1.40 -9.57 -2.40
CA ASP A 100 2.48 -9.94 -1.46
C ASP A 100 3.04 -8.87 -0.50
N GLY A 101 2.33 -8.66 0.61
CA GLY A 101 2.90 -8.11 1.84
C GLY A 101 3.00 -9.12 3.00
N ARG A 102 2.62 -10.41 2.80
CA ARG A 102 2.40 -11.45 3.83
C ARG A 102 1.65 -11.04 5.11
N PHE A 103 1.09 -9.83 5.12
CA PHE A 103 0.63 -9.18 6.33
C PHE A 103 -0.88 -9.37 6.43
N GLN A 104 -1.27 -10.21 7.37
CA GLN A 104 -2.66 -10.40 7.78
C GLN A 104 -2.80 -9.85 9.19
N LEU A 105 -3.83 -9.05 9.42
CA LEU A 105 -4.10 -8.52 10.75
C LEU A 105 -4.47 -9.63 11.73
N GLY A 106 -5.01 -10.75 11.24
CA GLY A 106 -5.22 -11.97 12.04
C GLY A 106 -3.98 -12.42 12.81
N ASP A 107 -2.79 -12.37 12.19
CA ASP A 107 -1.52 -12.79 12.80
C ASP A 107 -1.02 -11.82 13.89
N HIS A 108 -1.62 -10.63 13.96
CA HIS A 108 -1.22 -9.54 14.86
C HIS A 108 -2.39 -9.02 15.71
N ALA A 109 -3.43 -9.83 15.89
CA ALA A 109 -4.67 -9.46 16.55
C ALA A 109 -4.46 -8.84 17.95
N SER A 110 -3.48 -9.30 18.72
CA SER A 110 -3.16 -8.72 20.03
C SER A 110 -2.64 -7.29 19.92
N LEU A 111 -1.68 -7.05 19.02
CA LEU A 111 -1.08 -5.73 18.79
C LEU A 111 -2.12 -4.72 18.31
N ILE A 112 -2.99 -5.13 17.40
CA ILE A 112 -3.97 -4.25 16.74
C ILE A 112 -5.07 -3.80 17.70
N ARG A 113 -5.51 -4.69 18.61
CA ARG A 113 -6.51 -4.34 19.63
C ARG A 113 -6.05 -3.22 20.56
N GLU A 114 -4.75 -2.97 20.61
CA GLU A 114 -4.18 -1.89 21.41
C GLU A 114 -4.00 -0.57 20.62
N ILE A 115 -4.40 -0.52 19.35
CA ILE A 115 -4.36 0.68 18.51
C ILE A 115 -5.78 1.25 18.43
N PRO A 116 -6.02 2.48 18.95
CA PRO A 116 -7.36 2.99 19.24
C PRO A 116 -8.21 3.29 18.00
N PHE A 117 -7.60 3.36 16.82
CA PHE A 117 -8.29 3.60 15.55
C PHE A 117 -8.50 2.33 14.72
N PHE A 118 -8.20 1.15 15.26
CA PHE A 118 -8.66 -0.12 14.69
C PHE A 118 -9.92 -0.62 15.43
N SER A 119 -10.79 -1.29 14.68
CA SER A 119 -12.00 -1.92 15.18
C SER A 119 -12.23 -3.24 14.47
N ASP A 120 -12.72 -4.26 15.17
CA ASP A 120 -13.20 -5.53 14.60
C ASP A 120 -14.74 -5.59 14.52
N ALA A 121 -15.41 -4.44 14.67
CA ALA A 121 -16.87 -4.33 14.60
C ALA A 121 -17.41 -4.33 13.15
N CYS A 122 -16.54 -4.31 12.14
CA CYS A 122 -16.94 -4.47 10.76
C CYS A 122 -17.08 -5.96 10.42
N GLY A 123 -18.12 -6.30 9.65
CA GLY A 123 -18.35 -7.68 9.32
C GLY A 123 -19.45 -7.89 8.29
N PHE A 124 -19.56 -9.14 7.88
CA PHE A 124 -20.61 -9.64 7.02
C PHE A 124 -21.40 -10.71 7.77
N ARG A 125 -22.64 -10.92 7.35
CA ARG A 125 -23.45 -12.06 7.81
C ARG A 125 -23.55 -13.07 6.67
N ASP A 126 -23.18 -14.31 6.94
CA ASP A 126 -23.29 -15.39 5.97
C ASP A 126 -24.75 -15.85 5.77
N ALA A 127 -24.98 -16.76 4.83
CA ALA A 127 -26.32 -17.28 4.54
C ALA A 127 -26.96 -18.05 5.72
N ASN A 128 -26.15 -18.51 6.68
CA ASN A 128 -26.58 -19.23 7.87
C ASN A 128 -26.75 -18.29 9.09
N GLY A 129 -26.58 -16.99 8.91
CA GLY A 129 -26.67 -15.99 9.97
C GLY A 129 -25.40 -15.85 10.84
N LYS A 130 -24.30 -16.54 10.50
CA LYS A 130 -23.03 -16.40 11.21
C LYS A 130 -22.31 -15.13 10.78
N GLU A 131 -21.79 -14.40 11.76
CA GLU A 131 -21.01 -13.20 11.53
C GLU A 131 -19.56 -13.54 11.19
N VAL A 132 -19.02 -12.88 10.17
CA VAL A 132 -17.62 -12.91 9.77
C VAL A 132 -17.10 -11.49 9.88
N ASN A 133 -16.35 -11.24 10.95
CA ASN A 133 -15.79 -9.92 11.24
C ASN A 133 -14.41 -9.75 10.61
N TYR A 134 -14.03 -8.50 10.38
CA TYR A 134 -12.72 -8.09 9.91
C TYR A 134 -12.32 -6.76 10.53
N TYR A 135 -11.02 -6.48 10.54
CA TYR A 135 -10.50 -5.22 11.06
C TYR A 135 -10.73 -4.06 10.09
N CYS A 136 -11.22 -2.94 10.62
CA CYS A 136 -11.51 -1.73 9.89
C CYS A 136 -11.15 -0.47 10.71
N PRO A 137 -11.08 0.71 10.08
CA PRO A 137 -10.90 1.96 10.81
C PRO A 137 -12.05 2.23 11.79
N ALA A 138 -11.72 2.58 13.03
CA ALA A 138 -12.67 3.11 14.01
C ALA A 138 -12.85 4.62 13.81
N MET A 139 -13.99 5.16 14.26
CA MET A 139 -14.21 6.61 14.30
C MET A 139 -13.45 7.24 15.48
N ASN A 140 -12.14 7.35 15.33
CA ASN A 140 -11.25 7.97 16.31
C ASN A 140 -10.91 9.42 15.87
N PRO A 141 -11.25 10.45 16.67
CA PRO A 141 -11.03 11.85 16.29
C PRO A 141 -9.57 12.20 16.00
N GLU A 142 -8.62 11.64 16.73
CA GLU A 142 -7.18 11.90 16.57
C GLU A 142 -6.66 11.33 15.25
N TYR A 143 -7.10 10.12 14.89
CA TYR A 143 -6.78 9.51 13.61
C TYR A 143 -7.36 10.30 12.44
N PHE A 144 -8.62 10.75 12.53
CA PHE A 144 -9.19 11.57 11.47
C PHE A 144 -8.56 12.96 11.36
N ALA A 145 -8.13 13.57 12.48
CA ALA A 145 -7.36 14.80 12.44
C ALA A 145 -5.99 14.61 11.76
N TYR A 146 -5.32 13.49 12.01
CA TYR A 146 -4.12 13.08 11.28
C TYR A 146 -4.39 12.94 9.77
N LEU A 147 -5.47 12.25 9.38
CA LEU A 147 -5.83 12.09 7.97
C LEU A 147 -6.21 13.41 7.30
N GLU A 148 -6.92 14.30 7.99
CA GLU A 148 -7.24 15.63 7.49
C GLU A 148 -5.96 16.44 7.23
N SER A 149 -4.97 16.33 8.12
CA SER A 149 -3.66 16.97 7.93
C SER A 149 -2.96 16.48 6.66
N LEU A 150 -2.90 15.16 6.43
CA LEU A 150 -2.30 14.59 5.22
C LEU A 150 -3.13 14.85 3.95
N GLY A 151 -4.45 14.88 4.09
CA GLY A 151 -5.39 15.14 3.01
C GLY A 151 -5.27 16.54 2.41
N THR A 152 -4.58 17.47 3.09
CA THR A 152 -4.27 18.79 2.52
C THR A 152 -3.34 18.72 1.31
N THR A 153 -2.52 17.68 1.21
CA THR A 153 -1.54 17.48 0.13
C THR A 153 -1.79 16.23 -0.70
N ASN A 154 -2.65 15.31 -0.25
CA ASN A 154 -2.95 14.06 -0.95
C ASN A 154 -4.46 13.84 -1.08
N GLU A 155 -4.97 13.93 -2.32
CA GLU A 155 -6.41 13.83 -2.62
C GLU A 155 -7.01 12.46 -2.26
N ILE A 156 -6.23 11.38 -2.33
CA ILE A 156 -6.74 10.03 -2.03
C ILE A 156 -7.00 9.91 -0.53
N ILE A 157 -6.09 10.45 0.30
CA ILE A 157 -6.25 10.48 1.75
C ILE A 157 -7.45 11.36 2.14
N GLN A 158 -7.60 12.52 1.50
CA GLN A 158 -8.74 13.41 1.73
C GLN A 158 -10.07 12.72 1.39
N ASN A 159 -10.17 12.09 0.22
CA ASN A 159 -11.38 11.39 -0.20
C ASN A 159 -11.69 10.21 0.73
N PHE A 160 -10.67 9.46 1.16
CA PHE A 160 -10.84 8.41 2.16
C PHE A 160 -11.43 8.97 3.47
N ALA A 161 -10.86 10.05 4.00
CA ALA A 161 -11.33 10.64 5.26
C ALA A 161 -12.80 11.07 5.15
N ASN A 162 -13.15 11.80 4.09
CA ASN A 162 -14.51 12.30 3.85
C ASN A 162 -15.52 11.14 3.69
N ASP A 163 -15.23 10.19 2.80
CA ASP A 163 -16.13 9.07 2.52
C ASP A 163 -16.29 8.18 3.77
N TYR A 164 -15.21 7.88 4.47
CA TYR A 164 -15.30 6.99 5.63
C TYR A 164 -16.05 7.64 6.79
N GLN A 165 -15.89 8.96 7.02
CA GLN A 165 -16.69 9.68 8.00
C GLN A 165 -18.19 9.58 7.70
N GLN A 166 -18.59 9.57 6.43
CA GLN A 166 -20.00 9.49 6.04
C GLN A 166 -20.53 8.05 6.03
N TYR A 167 -19.82 7.12 5.38
CA TYR A 167 -20.35 5.80 5.03
C TYR A 167 -19.84 4.67 5.92
N LYS A 168 -18.81 4.90 6.75
CA LYS A 168 -18.17 3.87 7.59
C LYS A 168 -17.69 2.65 6.81
N THR A 169 -17.29 2.85 5.55
CA THR A 169 -16.75 1.83 4.67
C THR A 169 -15.77 2.47 3.69
N ILE A 170 -14.78 1.71 3.23
CA ILE A 170 -13.86 2.18 2.21
C ILE A 170 -14.59 2.19 0.87
N SER A 171 -14.86 3.39 0.34
CA SER A 171 -15.68 3.54 -0.87
C SER A 171 -15.02 2.89 -2.10
N PRO A 172 -15.81 2.37 -3.05
CA PRO A 172 -15.27 1.85 -4.31
C PRO A 172 -14.45 2.90 -5.08
N ALA A 173 -14.84 4.18 -5.00
CA ALA A 173 -14.14 5.28 -5.65
C ALA A 173 -12.71 5.45 -5.09
N VAL A 174 -12.55 5.46 -3.77
CA VAL A 174 -11.23 5.54 -3.13
C VAL A 174 -10.37 4.33 -3.47
N ARG A 175 -10.93 3.13 -3.50
CA ARG A 175 -10.19 1.91 -3.92
C ARG A 175 -9.70 2.02 -5.36
N GLN A 176 -10.55 2.50 -6.26
CA GLN A 176 -10.19 2.70 -7.65
C GLN A 176 -9.09 3.77 -7.82
N GLN A 177 -9.18 4.87 -7.07
CA GLN A 177 -8.12 5.89 -7.04
C GLN A 177 -6.80 5.34 -6.50
N MET A 178 -6.84 4.53 -5.43
CA MET A 178 -5.65 3.85 -4.91
C MET A 178 -4.99 2.96 -5.97
N LEU A 179 -5.77 2.25 -6.79
CA LEU A 179 -5.23 1.38 -7.84
C LEU A 179 -4.69 2.16 -9.06
N LEU A 180 -5.38 3.22 -9.47
CA LEU A 180 -5.07 3.92 -10.72
C LEU A 180 -4.07 5.07 -10.55
N SER A 181 -4.14 5.77 -9.41
CA SER A 181 -3.49 7.06 -9.22
C SER A 181 -2.41 7.05 -8.15
N ALA A 182 -2.34 6.04 -7.27
CA ALA A 182 -1.36 6.03 -6.19
C ALA A 182 0.11 6.21 -6.63
N PRO A 183 0.59 5.65 -7.77
CA PRO A 183 1.97 5.88 -8.23
C PRO A 183 2.36 7.34 -8.47
N ASP A 184 1.36 8.17 -8.76
CA ASP A 184 1.52 9.56 -9.21
C ASP A 184 1.06 10.56 -8.13
N VAL A 185 0.14 10.15 -7.25
CA VAL A 185 -0.43 11.01 -6.21
C VAL A 185 0.29 10.87 -4.87
N PHE A 186 0.76 9.67 -4.50
CA PHE A 186 1.47 9.48 -3.25
C PHE A 186 2.92 9.97 -3.34
N ASN A 187 3.33 10.77 -2.37
CA ASN A 187 4.75 11.02 -2.13
C ASN A 187 5.33 9.86 -1.33
N PHE A 188 5.80 8.81 -2.00
CA PHE A 188 6.40 7.67 -1.32
C PHE A 188 7.76 7.96 -0.65
N ALA A 189 8.31 9.17 -0.72
CA ALA A 189 9.40 9.58 0.16
C ALA A 189 8.90 9.98 1.57
N SER A 190 7.61 10.30 1.72
CA SER A 190 6.98 10.60 3.01
C SER A 190 6.62 9.31 3.75
N GLU A 191 7.10 9.19 4.99
CA GLU A 191 6.79 8.02 5.82
C GLU A 191 5.31 7.96 6.24
N ASP A 192 4.68 9.11 6.47
CA ASP A 192 3.24 9.20 6.79
C ASP A 192 2.36 8.73 5.62
N GLU A 193 2.73 9.07 4.38
CA GLU A 193 2.00 8.61 3.20
C GLU A 193 2.24 7.13 2.90
N GLN A 194 3.47 6.62 3.12
CA GLN A 194 3.73 5.17 3.12
C GLN A 194 2.88 4.45 4.17
N LEU A 195 2.81 5.00 5.38
CA LEU A 195 2.03 4.44 6.47
C LEU A 195 0.55 4.36 6.11
N PHE A 196 -0.04 5.45 5.61
CA PHE A 196 -1.42 5.44 5.14
C PHE A 196 -1.62 4.38 4.04
N TYR A 197 -0.72 4.33 3.06
CA TYR A 197 -0.78 3.36 1.97
C TYR A 197 -0.78 1.91 2.49
N ALA A 198 0.11 1.60 3.44
CA ALA A 198 0.20 0.28 4.08
C ALA A 198 -1.08 -0.07 4.87
N LEU A 199 -1.60 0.87 5.66
CA LEU A 199 -2.85 0.68 6.42
C LEU A 199 -4.06 0.45 5.49
N MET A 200 -4.14 1.19 4.37
CA MET A 200 -5.19 1.00 3.37
C MET A 200 -5.15 -0.39 2.75
N HIS A 201 -3.98 -0.87 2.36
CA HIS A 201 -3.82 -2.23 1.82
C HIS A 201 -4.25 -3.28 2.82
N THR A 202 -3.87 -3.06 4.07
CA THR A 202 -4.20 -3.92 5.18
C THR A 202 -5.71 -4.04 5.39
N TRP A 203 -6.44 -2.93 5.49
CA TRP A 203 -7.90 -2.96 5.66
C TRP A 203 -8.62 -3.60 4.47
N VAL A 204 -8.20 -3.28 3.25
CA VAL A 204 -8.81 -3.86 2.04
C VAL A 204 -8.55 -5.37 1.99
N ASN A 205 -7.35 -5.82 2.35
CA ASN A 205 -7.02 -7.25 2.40
C ASN A 205 -7.87 -7.99 3.45
N GLU A 206 -7.99 -7.46 4.67
CA GLU A 206 -8.82 -8.09 5.71
C GLU A 206 -10.29 -8.21 5.31
N GLU A 207 -10.86 -7.15 4.74
CA GLU A 207 -12.22 -7.20 4.22
C GLU A 207 -12.35 -8.27 3.12
N MET A 208 -11.37 -8.35 2.22
CA MET A 208 -11.35 -9.34 1.15
C MET A 208 -11.26 -10.77 1.69
N GLN A 209 -10.40 -11.04 2.68
CA GLN A 209 -10.30 -12.36 3.30
C GLN A 209 -11.61 -12.76 3.98
N ALA A 210 -12.26 -11.83 4.68
CA ALA A 210 -13.58 -12.05 5.24
C ALA A 210 -14.60 -12.39 4.14
N ARG A 211 -14.63 -11.64 3.02
CA ARG A 211 -15.50 -11.95 1.87
C ARG A 211 -15.24 -13.33 1.27
N LEU A 212 -13.98 -13.70 1.05
CA LEU A 212 -13.60 -15.01 0.53
C LEU A 212 -14.04 -16.15 1.44
N SER A 213 -13.96 -15.94 2.76
CA SER A 213 -14.41 -16.95 3.73
C SER A 213 -15.92 -17.21 3.62
N LEU A 214 -16.73 -16.19 3.30
CA LEU A 214 -18.17 -16.35 3.05
C LEU A 214 -18.42 -17.23 1.83
N THR A 215 -17.70 -16.98 0.73
CA THR A 215 -17.84 -17.75 -0.51
C THR A 215 -17.45 -19.21 -0.31
N ARG A 216 -16.40 -19.50 0.46
CA ARG A 216 -16.00 -20.87 0.81
C ARG A 216 -17.03 -21.56 1.70
N ASN A 217 -17.63 -20.85 2.65
CA ASN A 217 -18.67 -21.40 3.52
C ASN A 217 -19.98 -21.67 2.76
N GLN A 218 -20.25 -20.92 1.70
CA GLN A 218 -21.41 -21.11 0.82
C GLN A 218 -21.20 -22.24 -0.20
N ASN A 219 -19.96 -22.48 -0.63
CA ASN A 219 -19.58 -23.54 -1.57
C ASN A 219 -18.42 -24.36 -0.98
N PRO A 220 -18.66 -25.20 0.05
CA PRO A 220 -17.60 -26.01 0.61
C PRO A 220 -17.02 -26.91 -0.50
N PRO A 221 -15.69 -27.07 -0.59
CA PRO A 221 -15.10 -28.00 -1.54
C PRO A 221 -15.76 -29.37 -1.36
N ALA A 222 -16.13 -30.01 -2.47
CA ALA A 222 -16.71 -31.34 -2.43
C ALA A 222 -15.82 -32.21 -1.53
N ALA A 223 -16.42 -32.80 -0.49
CA ALA A 223 -15.68 -33.68 0.41
C ALA A 223 -14.95 -34.70 -0.46
N PRO A 224 -13.66 -35.00 -0.19
CA PRO A 224 -12.94 -36.00 -0.95
C PRO A 224 -13.81 -37.25 -0.94
N ALA A 225 -14.18 -37.72 -2.13
CA ALA A 225 -15.00 -38.91 -2.27
C ALA A 225 -14.32 -39.97 -1.42
N SER A 226 -15.00 -40.41 -0.36
CA SER A 226 -14.49 -41.46 0.50
C SER A 226 -14.26 -42.64 -0.43
N GLY A 227 -12.99 -42.88 -0.78
CA GLY A 227 -12.54 -44.06 -1.45
C GLY A 227 -12.81 -45.20 -0.49
N GLY A 228 -14.04 -45.71 -0.54
CA GLY A 228 -14.36 -47.00 0.02
C GLY A 228 -13.55 -48.00 -0.78
N GLU A 229 -12.36 -48.31 -0.29
CA GLU A 229 -11.69 -49.58 -0.58
C GLU A 229 -12.58 -50.68 0.02
N THR A 230 -13.62 -51.04 -0.72
CA THR A 230 -14.29 -52.32 -0.53
C THR A 230 -13.43 -53.39 -1.18
N GLY A 231 -12.88 -54.26 -0.33
CA GLY A 231 -12.78 -55.68 -0.65
C GLY A 231 -11.40 -56.19 -1.03
N GLY A 232 -10.81 -56.96 -0.13
CA GLY A 232 -9.64 -57.76 -0.43
C GLY A 232 -9.22 -58.74 0.67
N THR A 233 -10.15 -59.25 1.48
CA THR A 233 -9.87 -60.40 2.36
C THR A 233 -10.71 -61.59 1.92
N GLN A 234 -10.16 -62.50 1.12
CA GLN A 234 -10.49 -63.93 1.15
C GLN A 234 -9.29 -64.77 0.68
N GLN A 235 -8.80 -65.56 1.65
CA GLN A 235 -8.13 -66.88 1.60
C GLN A 235 -6.80 -67.03 0.84
#